data_AF-A0AAU0NGE5-F1
#
_entry.id   AF-A0AAU0NGE5-F1
#
_cell.length_a   1.000
_cell.length_b   1.000
_cell.length_c   1.000
_cell.angle_alpha   90.00
_cell.angle_beta   90.00
_cell.angle_gamma   90.00
#
_symmetry.space_group_name_H-M   'P 1'
#
loop_
_entity.id
_entity.type
_entity.pdbx_description
1 polymer ?
#
loop_
_entity_poly.entity_id
_entity_poly.type
_entity_poly.pdbx_seq_one_letter_code
_entity_poly.pdbx_strand_id
1 'polypeptide(L)'
;MSQKFACSIKRIRFDENYEPANNTRLTTNFANLARGESRQENLRRTLAMINNRFNSLATVDNPKGDRYSLEIDIISAAIDIEGNGQTFPFIETLKSTVIDHKTGERLEGMIGNSFSSFVRDYDFSVVLPAHGCKFNEQPEGFGDLHGKLYLHLVNSDVFKAEFKQNPVICLSISTTKTYYQTANVHPVLGVEYTNDDYSRTDAYFAKMGLSVRYFKPQGANAPLAFYCAGDLLRDYTDFELISAIATMESFQKIYRPEIYNTNSPAGVEYQPSLSYGDYSLTRVVYDRVERGELAVKQGKWTEENFIKPYKDILDEWAANFKVETAQQDTAA
;
A
#
# COMPACT_ATOMS: atom_id res chain seq x y z
N MET A 1 14.47 30.90 5.45
CA MET A 1 14.29 29.66 6.23
C MET A 1 12.94 29.09 5.81
N SER A 2 12.91 28.00 5.05
CA SER A 2 11.64 27.41 4.62
C SER A 2 10.90 26.89 5.86
N GLN A 3 9.64 27.26 6.02
CA GLN A 3 8.78 26.79 7.09
C GLN A 3 8.70 25.25 7.01
N LYS A 4 8.97 24.54 8.12
CA LYS A 4 8.91 23.07 8.14
C LYS A 4 7.44 22.65 8.15
N PHE A 5 7.00 21.93 7.13
CA PHE A 5 5.66 21.31 7.13
C PHE A 5 5.50 20.39 8.33
N ALA A 6 4.39 20.50 9.05
CA ALA A 6 4.11 19.66 10.21
C ALA A 6 3.23 18.47 9.82
N CYS A 7 3.58 17.27 10.26
CA CYS A 7 2.80 16.07 10.04
C CYS A 7 2.01 15.70 11.30
N SER A 8 0.83 15.11 11.11
CA SER A 8 0.05 14.48 12.17
C SER A 8 -0.47 13.13 11.71
N ILE A 9 -0.66 12.20 12.65
CA ILE A 9 -1.11 10.84 12.37
C ILE A 9 -2.36 10.57 13.18
N LYS A 10 -3.38 10.03 12.52
CA LYS A 10 -4.62 9.55 13.14
C LYS A 10 -4.79 8.07 12.87
N ARG A 11 -5.45 7.37 13.80
CA ARG A 11 -5.74 5.94 13.72
C ARG A 11 -7.23 5.71 13.80
N ILE A 12 -7.73 4.86 12.91
CA ILE A 12 -9.11 4.40 12.91
C ILE A 12 -9.10 2.88 12.77
N ARG A 13 -9.87 2.19 13.60
CA ARG A 13 -10.00 0.73 13.53
C ARG A 13 -10.71 0.33 12.24
N PHE A 14 -10.08 -0.56 11.46
CA PHE A 14 -10.71 -1.25 10.34
C PHE A 14 -11.26 -2.60 10.82
N ASP A 15 -12.45 -2.56 11.42
CA ASP A 15 -13.20 -3.74 11.85
C ASP A 15 -14.55 -3.84 11.09
N GLU A 16 -15.42 -4.77 11.52
CA GLU A 16 -16.77 -4.92 10.94
C GLU A 16 -17.66 -3.69 11.11
N ASN A 17 -17.35 -2.81 12.06
CA ASN A 17 -18.10 -1.59 12.35
C ASN A 17 -17.51 -0.36 11.65
N TYR A 18 -16.39 -0.51 10.93
CA TYR A 18 -15.78 0.58 10.19
C TYR A 18 -16.75 1.19 9.16
N GLU A 19 -16.95 2.49 9.28
CA GLU A 19 -17.75 3.31 8.37
C GLU A 19 -16.89 4.47 7.88
N PRO A 20 -16.75 4.66 6.55
CA PRO A 20 -16.09 5.83 6.01
C PRO A 20 -16.85 7.09 6.44
N ALA A 21 -16.16 8.12 6.95
CA ALA A 21 -16.87 9.33 7.36
C ALA A 21 -17.50 10.05 6.15
N ASN A 22 -18.71 10.61 6.34
CA ASN A 22 -19.51 11.23 5.28
C ASN A 22 -18.80 12.37 4.52
N ASN A 23 -17.82 13.02 5.17
CA ASN A 23 -17.02 14.12 4.64
C ASN A 23 -15.64 13.67 4.12
N THR A 24 -15.21 12.46 4.44
CA THR A 24 -14.01 11.86 3.91
C THR A 24 -14.42 11.04 2.69
N ARG A 25 -14.45 11.65 1.51
CA ARG A 25 -14.58 11.00 0.19
C ARG A 25 -13.34 10.12 -0.10
N LEU A 26 -12.96 9.29 0.86
CA LEU A 26 -11.75 8.48 0.82
C LEU A 26 -11.93 7.42 -0.26
N THR A 27 -11.01 7.48 -1.21
CA THR A 27 -10.91 6.58 -2.34
C THR A 27 -10.11 5.34 -1.97
N THR A 28 -9.82 5.08 -0.70
CA THR A 28 -9.01 3.89 -0.37
C THR A 28 -9.72 2.62 -0.82
N ASN A 29 -8.96 1.65 -1.33
CA ASN A 29 -9.53 0.41 -1.88
C ASN A 29 -10.40 -0.32 -0.84
N PHE A 30 -10.09 -0.17 0.46
CA PHE A 30 -10.87 -0.73 1.55
C PHE A 30 -12.09 0.12 1.95
N ALA A 31 -12.11 1.43 1.71
CA ALA A 31 -13.30 2.26 1.97
C ALA A 31 -14.47 1.89 1.05
N ASN A 32 -14.21 1.43 -0.18
CA ASN A 32 -15.26 0.93 -1.07
C ASN A 32 -15.90 -0.37 -0.55
N LEU A 33 -15.10 -1.28 0.04
CA LEU A 33 -15.62 -2.49 0.71
C LEU A 33 -16.54 -2.15 1.89
N ALA A 34 -16.32 -0.98 2.49
CA ALA A 34 -17.03 -0.50 3.65
C ALA A 34 -18.26 0.37 3.31
N ARG A 35 -18.88 0.20 2.13
CA ARG A 35 -20.06 0.95 1.68
C ARG A 35 -21.24 0.05 1.32
N GLY A 36 -22.42 0.66 1.26
CA GLY A 36 -23.67 0.01 0.84
C GLY A 36 -24.26 -0.93 1.90
N GLU A 37 -25.38 -1.56 1.55
CA GLU A 37 -26.16 -2.41 2.47
C GLU A 37 -25.40 -3.66 2.92
N SER A 38 -24.45 -4.15 2.10
CA SER A 38 -23.61 -5.32 2.41
C SER A 38 -22.32 -4.97 3.17
N ARG A 39 -22.13 -3.72 3.61
CA ARG A 39 -20.91 -3.22 4.27
C ARG A 39 -20.39 -4.16 5.35
N GLN A 40 -21.18 -4.41 6.39
CA GLN A 40 -20.71 -5.14 7.57
C GLN A 40 -20.34 -6.59 7.21
N GLU A 41 -21.12 -7.24 6.36
CA GLU A 41 -20.85 -8.60 5.89
C GLU A 41 -19.61 -8.68 5.00
N ASN A 42 -19.40 -7.70 4.13
CA ASN A 42 -18.18 -7.57 3.33
C ASN A 42 -16.94 -7.45 4.23
N LEU A 43 -16.99 -6.61 5.25
CA LEU A 43 -15.90 -6.41 6.20
C LEU A 43 -15.62 -7.68 7.00
N ARG A 44 -16.65 -8.34 7.54
CA ARG A 44 -16.51 -9.64 8.25
C ARG A 44 -15.84 -10.70 7.37
N ARG A 45 -16.32 -10.87 6.14
CA ARG A 45 -15.76 -11.83 5.17
C ARG A 45 -14.30 -11.51 4.84
N THR A 46 -14.00 -10.23 4.62
CA THR A 46 -12.64 -9.77 4.32
C THR A 46 -11.70 -10.06 5.48
N LEU A 47 -12.07 -9.70 6.71
CA LEU A 47 -11.27 -9.98 7.91
C LEU A 47 -11.09 -11.48 8.15
N ALA A 48 -12.13 -12.28 7.93
CA ALA A 48 -12.03 -13.74 8.00
C ALA A 48 -11.06 -14.29 6.95
N MET A 49 -11.08 -13.79 5.71
CA MET A 49 -10.11 -14.17 4.68
C MET A 49 -8.67 -13.84 5.10
N ILE A 50 -8.45 -12.66 5.68
CA ILE A 50 -7.14 -12.22 6.17
C ILE A 50 -6.65 -13.14 7.30
N ASN A 51 -7.50 -13.41 8.31
CA ASN A 51 -7.15 -14.28 9.42
C ASN A 51 -6.84 -15.71 8.95
N ASN A 52 -7.69 -16.28 8.08
CA ASN A 52 -7.46 -17.61 7.52
C ASN A 52 -6.15 -17.65 6.73
N ARG A 53 -5.86 -16.61 5.94
CA ARG A 53 -4.63 -16.56 5.15
C ARG A 53 -3.40 -16.45 6.04
N PHE A 54 -3.45 -15.62 7.08
CA PHE A 54 -2.36 -15.49 8.05
C PHE A 54 -2.06 -16.84 8.71
N ASN A 55 -3.08 -17.51 9.23
CA ASN A 55 -2.91 -18.81 9.89
C ASN A 55 -2.41 -19.91 8.95
N SER A 56 -2.75 -19.85 7.66
CA SER A 56 -2.23 -20.79 6.66
C SER A 56 -0.72 -20.69 6.43
N LEU A 57 -0.13 -19.53 6.75
CA LEU A 57 1.31 -19.28 6.63
C LEU A 57 2.02 -19.39 8.00
N ALA A 58 1.37 -18.97 9.08
CA ALA A 58 1.85 -19.10 10.45
C ALA A 58 1.53 -20.50 11.03
N THR A 59 2.21 -21.53 10.50
CA THR A 59 1.90 -22.94 10.78
C THR A 59 2.52 -23.49 12.08
N VAL A 60 3.60 -22.86 12.56
CA VAL A 60 4.31 -23.30 13.76
C VAL A 60 3.41 -23.20 14.98
N ASP A 61 3.26 -24.31 15.72
CA ASP A 61 2.38 -24.41 16.89
C ASP A 61 0.93 -23.95 16.64
N ASN A 62 0.45 -24.10 15.41
CA ASN A 62 -0.89 -23.71 14.97
C ASN A 62 -1.61 -24.85 14.21
N PRO A 63 -1.78 -26.04 14.82
CA PRO A 63 -2.28 -27.22 14.12
C PRO A 63 -3.72 -27.09 13.62
N LYS A 64 -4.53 -26.19 14.19
CA LYS A 64 -5.92 -25.94 13.79
C LYS A 64 -6.06 -24.78 12.80
N GLY A 65 -5.01 -23.98 12.60
CA GLY A 65 -5.07 -22.79 11.75
C GLY A 65 -5.96 -21.68 12.30
N ASP A 66 -6.14 -21.59 13.62
CA ASP A 66 -7.02 -20.63 14.29
C ASP A 66 -6.35 -19.88 15.46
N ARG A 67 -5.03 -20.02 15.64
CA ARG A 67 -4.28 -19.40 16.75
C ARG A 67 -4.23 -17.87 16.67
N TYR A 68 -4.19 -17.30 15.47
CA TYR A 68 -3.91 -15.88 15.27
C TYR A 68 -5.09 -15.12 14.68
N SER A 69 -5.23 -13.86 15.07
CA SER A 69 -6.07 -12.89 14.36
C SER A 69 -5.32 -11.58 14.13
N LEU A 70 -5.77 -10.81 13.14
CA LEU A 70 -5.20 -9.51 12.79
C LEU A 70 -6.18 -8.42 13.19
N GLU A 71 -5.71 -7.54 14.04
CA GLU A 71 -6.29 -6.22 14.19
C GLU A 71 -5.67 -5.28 13.16
N ILE A 72 -6.51 -4.55 12.42
CA ILE A 72 -6.06 -3.66 11.34
C ILE A 72 -6.50 -2.25 11.67
N ASP A 73 -5.55 -1.32 11.65
CA ASP A 73 -5.81 0.11 11.82
C ASP A 73 -5.52 0.83 10.49
N ILE A 74 -6.43 1.73 10.11
CA ILE A 74 -6.18 2.75 9.10
C ILE A 74 -5.36 3.84 9.75
N ILE A 75 -4.17 4.06 9.20
CA ILE A 75 -3.25 5.13 9.58
C ILE A 75 -3.41 6.24 8.55
N SER A 76 -3.96 7.37 8.97
CA SER A 76 -4.15 8.54 8.12
C SER A 76 -3.15 9.62 8.51
N ALA A 77 -2.26 9.97 7.58
CA ALA A 77 -1.31 11.06 7.74
C ALA A 77 -1.88 12.34 7.11
N ALA A 78 -1.81 13.43 7.87
CA ALA A 78 -2.18 14.76 7.43
C ALA A 78 -1.00 15.73 7.56
N ILE A 79 -0.96 16.72 6.67
CA ILE A 79 0.12 17.71 6.59
C ILE A 79 -0.44 19.12 6.77
N ASP A 80 0.22 19.92 7.61
CA ASP A 80 0.02 21.35 7.73
C ASP A 80 1.15 22.07 7.00
N ILE A 81 0.79 22.78 5.93
CA ILE A 81 1.72 23.47 5.04
C ILE A 81 2.09 24.85 5.61
N GLU A 82 1.15 25.52 6.29
CA GLU A 82 1.31 26.91 6.73
C GLU A 82 1.62 27.04 8.23
N GLY A 83 1.47 25.94 8.99
CA GLY A 83 1.66 25.91 10.45
C GLY A 83 0.53 26.58 11.24
N ASN A 84 -0.65 26.72 10.64
CA ASN A 84 -1.81 27.39 11.25
C ASN A 84 -2.84 26.40 11.84
N GLY A 85 -2.53 25.10 11.83
CA GLY A 85 -3.39 24.02 12.31
C GLY A 85 -4.38 23.49 11.28
N GLN A 86 -4.46 24.08 10.08
CA GLN A 86 -5.25 23.54 8.97
C GLN A 86 -4.45 22.44 8.28
N THR A 87 -5.03 21.25 8.21
CA THR A 87 -4.33 20.06 7.70
C THR A 87 -5.00 19.51 6.45
N PHE A 88 -4.18 18.95 5.57
CA PHE A 88 -4.61 18.22 4.39
C PHE A 88 -4.26 16.73 4.55
N PRO A 89 -5.22 15.79 4.43
CA PRO A 89 -4.91 14.36 4.42
C PRO A 89 -4.17 14.01 3.13
N PHE A 90 -3.02 13.35 3.20
CA PHE A 90 -2.23 13.09 2.00
C PHE A 90 -1.81 11.63 1.79
N ILE A 91 -1.66 10.84 2.87
CA ILE A 91 -1.35 9.41 2.81
C ILE A 91 -2.26 8.64 3.76
N GLU A 92 -2.78 7.51 3.29
CA GLU A 92 -3.42 6.50 4.13
C GLU A 92 -2.82 5.12 3.87
N THR A 93 -2.62 4.37 4.94
CA THR A 93 -2.13 2.99 4.89
C THR A 93 -2.80 2.16 5.98
N LEU A 94 -2.74 0.84 5.83
CA LEU A 94 -3.10 -0.09 6.89
C LEU A 94 -1.86 -0.45 7.71
N LYS A 95 -2.06 -0.62 9.02
CA LYS A 95 -1.13 -1.20 9.99
C LYS A 95 -1.79 -2.39 10.66
N SER A 96 -1.11 -3.52 10.68
CA SER A 96 -1.59 -4.72 11.33
C SER A 96 -1.00 -4.88 12.73
N THR A 97 -1.75 -5.49 13.63
CA THR A 97 -1.28 -6.01 14.91
C THR A 97 -1.74 -7.46 15.02
N VAL A 98 -0.82 -8.38 15.27
CA VAL A 98 -1.12 -9.81 15.37
C VAL A 98 -1.51 -10.12 16.81
N ILE A 99 -2.65 -10.79 16.99
CA ILE A 99 -3.13 -11.25 18.28
C ILE A 99 -2.88 -12.76 18.36
N ASP A 100 -2.08 -13.19 19.32
CA ASP A 100 -1.85 -14.61 19.61
C ASP A 100 -2.84 -15.08 20.67
N HIS A 101 -3.81 -15.91 20.28
CA HIS A 101 -4.84 -16.41 21.20
C HIS A 101 -4.32 -17.47 22.19
N LYS A 102 -3.13 -18.03 21.97
CA LYS A 102 -2.52 -19.01 22.88
C LYS A 102 -1.78 -18.32 24.02
N THR A 103 -1.03 -17.26 23.73
CA THR A 103 -0.22 -16.54 24.73
C THR A 103 -0.91 -15.28 25.26
N GLY A 104 -1.89 -14.74 24.53
CA GLY A 104 -2.53 -13.45 24.83
C GLY A 104 -1.69 -12.24 24.40
N GLU A 105 -0.57 -12.46 23.71
CA GLU A 105 0.34 -11.40 23.30
C GLU A 105 -0.16 -10.65 22.06
N ARG A 106 0.29 -9.40 21.95
CA ARG A 106 0.09 -8.54 20.79
C ARG A 106 1.44 -8.34 20.14
N LEU A 107 1.60 -8.86 18.93
CA LEU A 107 2.84 -8.84 18.17
C LEU A 107 2.75 -7.80 17.04
N GLU A 108 3.88 -7.24 16.65
CA GLU A 108 3.90 -6.29 15.53
C GLU A 108 3.52 -6.97 14.22
N GLY A 109 2.74 -6.24 13.44
CA GLY A 109 2.42 -6.56 12.06
C GLY A 109 2.82 -5.39 11.16
N MET A 110 2.76 -5.62 9.85
CA MET A 110 3.26 -4.69 8.85
C MET A 110 2.45 -3.39 8.80
N ILE A 111 3.15 -2.28 8.58
CA ILE A 111 2.60 -1.01 8.11
C ILE A 111 2.96 -0.81 6.63
N GLY A 112 2.07 -0.19 5.86
CA GLY A 112 2.30 0.15 4.44
C GLY A 112 1.31 -0.52 3.48
N ASN A 113 0.54 -1.50 3.95
CA ASN A 113 -0.45 -2.20 3.15
C ASN A 113 -1.58 -1.27 2.68
N SER A 114 -2.10 -1.53 1.47
CA SER A 114 -3.17 -0.73 0.85
C SER A 114 -2.84 0.77 0.80
N PHE A 115 -1.59 1.09 0.51
CA PHE A 115 -1.11 2.46 0.36
C PHE A 115 -1.99 3.26 -0.61
N SER A 116 -2.56 4.34 -0.08
CA SER A 116 -3.32 5.33 -0.82
C SER A 116 -2.72 6.70 -0.59
N SER A 117 -2.69 7.51 -1.64
CA SER A 117 -2.17 8.87 -1.58
C SER A 117 -2.99 9.79 -2.47
N PHE A 118 -3.32 10.95 -1.91
CA PHE A 118 -4.05 12.00 -2.61
C PHE A 118 -3.21 12.57 -3.75
N VAL A 119 -1.93 12.82 -3.50
CA VAL A 119 -0.99 13.35 -4.50
C VAL A 119 -0.73 12.30 -5.59
N ARG A 120 -0.65 11.01 -5.24
CA ARG A 120 -0.58 9.94 -6.23
C ARG A 120 -1.82 9.88 -7.11
N ASP A 121 -3.00 9.98 -6.53
CA ASP A 121 -4.25 9.98 -7.30
C ASP A 121 -4.32 11.20 -8.23
N TYR A 122 -3.84 12.37 -7.78
CA TYR A 122 -3.66 13.56 -8.63
C TYR A 122 -2.69 13.30 -9.79
N ASP A 123 -1.49 12.82 -9.50
CA ASP A 123 -0.46 12.54 -10.51
C ASP A 123 -0.98 11.57 -11.58
N PHE A 124 -1.55 10.45 -11.16
CA PHE A 124 -1.98 9.40 -12.09
C PHE A 124 -3.32 9.70 -12.79
N SER A 125 -4.26 10.37 -12.12
CA SER A 125 -5.63 10.55 -12.63
C SER A 125 -5.88 11.93 -13.23
N VAL A 126 -4.99 12.90 -13.01
CA VAL A 126 -5.12 14.27 -13.54
C VAL A 126 -3.90 14.63 -14.38
N VAL A 127 -2.68 14.52 -13.86
CA VAL A 127 -1.47 14.98 -14.56
C VAL A 127 -1.18 14.15 -15.81
N LEU A 128 -1.15 12.80 -15.70
CA LEU A 128 -0.88 11.95 -16.86
C LEU A 128 -1.90 12.13 -18.00
N PRO A 129 -3.24 12.10 -17.75
CA PRO A 129 -4.22 12.36 -18.80
C PRO A 129 -4.11 13.77 -19.40
N ALA A 130 -3.84 14.80 -18.59
CA ALA A 130 -3.71 16.17 -19.08
C ALA A 130 -2.54 16.35 -20.07
N HIS A 131 -1.48 15.53 -19.93
CA HIS A 131 -0.34 15.53 -20.84
C HIS A 131 -0.46 14.52 -21.99
N GLY A 132 -1.55 13.76 -22.06
CA GLY A 132 -1.76 12.73 -23.09
C GLY A 132 -0.71 11.61 -23.05
N CYS A 133 -0.06 11.38 -21.90
CA CYS A 133 1.04 10.43 -21.78
C CYS A 133 0.57 9.00 -22.05
N LYS A 134 1.30 8.29 -22.91
CA LYS A 134 1.13 6.84 -23.10
C LYS A 134 1.64 6.04 -21.90
N PHE A 135 1.50 4.72 -21.94
CA PHE A 135 1.83 3.81 -20.83
C PHE A 135 3.27 3.95 -20.32
N ASN A 136 4.24 4.21 -21.21
CA ASN A 136 5.66 4.35 -20.87
C ASN A 136 6.15 5.81 -20.77
N GLU A 137 5.25 6.79 -20.91
CA GLU A 137 5.59 8.21 -20.90
C GLU A 137 5.21 8.83 -19.56
N GLN A 138 5.92 9.90 -19.18
CA GLN A 138 5.62 10.73 -18.02
C GLN A 138 6.17 12.15 -18.25
N PRO A 139 5.53 13.18 -17.68
CA PRO A 139 6.10 14.53 -17.72
C PRO A 139 7.37 14.63 -16.86
N GLU A 140 8.14 15.69 -17.10
CA GLU A 140 9.30 16.02 -16.25
C GLU A 140 8.85 16.24 -14.79
N GLY A 141 9.63 15.75 -13.83
CA GLY A 141 9.33 15.86 -12.41
C GLY A 141 8.15 15.01 -11.90
N PHE A 142 7.61 14.10 -12.73
CA PHE A 142 6.48 13.24 -12.34
C PHE A 142 6.78 12.44 -11.07
N GLY A 143 5.95 12.63 -10.03
CA GLY A 143 6.09 11.99 -8.74
C GLY A 143 7.11 12.59 -7.78
N ASP A 144 7.86 13.63 -8.18
CA ASP A 144 8.90 14.21 -7.34
C ASP A 144 8.33 14.82 -6.04
N LEU A 145 7.24 15.59 -6.16
CA LEU A 145 6.58 16.18 -4.98
C LEU A 145 6.10 15.09 -4.02
N HIS A 146 5.43 14.06 -4.54
CA HIS A 146 4.92 12.99 -3.70
C HIS A 146 6.04 12.17 -3.04
N GLY A 147 7.11 11.88 -3.79
CA GLY A 147 8.31 11.23 -3.25
C GLY A 147 8.89 11.99 -2.06
N LYS A 148 9.02 13.30 -2.19
CA LYS A 148 9.51 14.18 -1.11
C LYS A 148 8.55 14.25 0.07
N LEU A 149 7.25 14.35 -0.16
CA LEU A 149 6.24 14.33 0.90
C LEU A 149 6.22 13.00 1.67
N TYR A 150 6.36 11.87 0.96
CA TYR A 150 6.50 10.56 1.60
C TYR A 150 7.77 10.50 2.47
N LEU A 151 8.92 10.91 1.91
CA LEU A 151 10.19 10.93 2.62
C LEU A 151 10.13 11.85 3.84
N HIS A 152 9.46 13.00 3.74
CA HIS A 152 9.21 13.92 4.85
C HIS A 152 8.39 13.24 5.96
N LEU A 153 7.31 12.53 5.59
CA LEU A 153 6.48 11.81 6.54
C LEU A 153 7.27 10.74 7.30
N VAL A 154 7.89 9.79 6.60
CA VAL A 154 8.55 8.64 7.23
C VAL A 154 9.79 9.04 8.05
N ASN A 155 10.38 10.19 7.74
CA ASN A 155 11.51 10.73 8.51
C ASN A 155 11.08 11.66 9.66
N SER A 156 9.81 12.04 9.76
CA SER A 156 9.30 12.92 10.80
C SER A 156 9.32 12.27 12.19
N ASP A 157 9.49 13.09 13.22
CA ASP A 157 9.46 12.63 14.62
C ASP A 157 8.11 11.98 14.97
N VAL A 158 7.01 12.51 14.42
CA VAL A 158 5.66 11.96 14.63
C VAL A 158 5.54 10.55 14.07
N PHE A 159 6.13 10.28 12.90
CA PHE A 159 6.12 8.92 12.34
C PHE A 159 7.02 7.97 13.14
N LYS A 160 8.24 8.40 13.45
CA LYS A 160 9.23 7.60 14.20
C LYS A 160 8.81 7.31 15.65
N ALA A 161 8.03 8.21 16.27
CA ALA A 161 7.45 7.98 17.59
C ALA A 161 6.39 6.87 17.57
N GLU A 162 5.69 6.72 16.45
CA GLU A 162 4.56 5.79 16.30
C GLU A 162 4.95 4.44 15.70
N PHE A 163 5.97 4.40 14.84
CA PHE A 163 6.36 3.21 14.10
C PHE A 163 7.87 3.00 14.14
N LYS A 164 8.28 1.77 14.49
CA LYS A 164 9.69 1.38 14.60
C LYS A 164 10.31 0.94 13.28
N GLN A 165 9.48 0.58 12.30
CA GLN A 165 9.90 0.05 11.01
C GLN A 165 9.41 0.93 9.86
N ASN A 166 10.15 0.87 8.75
CA ASN A 166 9.75 1.51 7.51
C ASN A 166 8.57 0.76 6.87
N PRO A 167 7.61 1.48 6.24
CA PRO A 167 6.50 0.84 5.57
C PRO A 167 6.92 -0.10 4.44
N VAL A 168 6.22 -1.23 4.31
CA VAL A 168 6.23 -2.07 3.10
C VAL A 168 4.92 -1.88 2.36
N ILE A 169 5.00 -1.33 1.16
CA ILE A 169 3.87 -1.17 0.26
C ILE A 169 3.76 -2.42 -0.60
N CYS A 170 2.70 -3.19 -0.42
CA CYS A 170 2.45 -4.39 -1.20
C CYS A 170 1.30 -4.18 -2.19
N LEU A 171 1.53 -4.51 -3.47
CA LEU A 171 0.62 -4.25 -4.59
C LEU A 171 0.46 -5.47 -5.50
N SER A 172 -0.55 -5.40 -6.36
CA SER A 172 -0.65 -6.28 -7.52
C SER A 172 0.51 -6.05 -8.48
N ILE A 173 0.98 -7.11 -9.12
CA ILE A 173 1.86 -7.02 -10.28
C ILE A 173 1.13 -6.41 -11.50
N SER A 174 1.89 -5.81 -12.42
CA SER A 174 1.38 -5.20 -13.66
C SER A 174 1.01 -6.25 -14.72
N THR A 175 -0.11 -6.04 -15.42
CA THR A 175 -0.58 -6.86 -16.57
C THR A 175 0.15 -6.61 -17.88
N THR A 176 1.02 -5.62 -17.93
CA THR A 176 1.79 -5.30 -19.15
C THR A 176 3.16 -5.94 -19.18
N LYS A 177 3.50 -6.73 -18.15
CA LYS A 177 4.85 -7.27 -17.90
C LYS A 177 4.81 -8.78 -17.78
N THR A 178 5.91 -9.42 -18.13
CA THR A 178 6.13 -10.85 -17.92
C THR A 178 7.12 -11.05 -16.78
N TYR A 179 6.78 -11.93 -15.84
CA TYR A 179 7.57 -12.21 -14.66
C TYR A 179 8.21 -13.59 -14.77
N TYR A 180 9.48 -13.68 -14.41
CA TYR A 180 10.28 -14.89 -14.51
C TYR A 180 10.65 -15.39 -13.12
N GLN A 181 10.26 -16.63 -12.81
CA GLN A 181 10.58 -17.29 -11.57
C GLN A 181 12.10 -17.48 -11.46
N THR A 182 12.64 -17.17 -10.29
CA THR A 182 14.05 -17.39 -9.98
C THR A 182 14.25 -18.66 -9.13
N ALA A 183 15.51 -18.98 -8.83
CA ALA A 183 15.85 -20.04 -7.89
C ALA A 183 15.69 -19.63 -6.41
N ASN A 184 15.49 -18.34 -6.12
CA ASN A 184 15.38 -17.86 -4.75
C ASN A 184 14.00 -18.20 -4.16
N VAL A 185 14.01 -18.85 -2.99
CA VAL A 185 12.82 -19.23 -2.24
C VAL A 185 12.99 -18.79 -0.80
N HIS A 186 12.21 -17.81 -0.39
CA HIS A 186 12.17 -17.31 0.98
C HIS A 186 11.14 -18.10 1.81
N PRO A 187 11.44 -18.45 3.08
CA PRO A 187 10.52 -19.27 3.91
C PRO A 187 9.10 -18.69 4.05
N VAL A 188 8.97 -17.37 4.21
CA VAL A 188 7.67 -16.68 4.31
C VAL A 188 7.17 -16.14 2.97
N LEU A 189 7.96 -15.30 2.29
CA LEU A 189 7.56 -14.66 1.02
C LEU A 189 7.36 -15.66 -0.14
N GLY A 190 7.93 -16.86 -0.05
CA GLY A 190 7.83 -17.89 -1.09
C GLY A 190 8.80 -17.67 -2.23
N VAL A 191 8.38 -18.01 -3.45
CA VAL A 191 9.27 -18.03 -4.62
C VAL A 191 9.41 -16.63 -5.20
N GLU A 192 10.63 -16.19 -5.46
CA GLU A 192 10.90 -14.90 -6.08
C GLU A 192 10.71 -14.94 -7.60
N TYR A 193 10.17 -13.84 -8.11
CA TYR A 193 10.04 -13.54 -9.52
C TYR A 193 10.80 -12.24 -9.83
N THR A 194 11.24 -12.10 -11.07
CA THR A 194 11.92 -10.89 -11.57
C THR A 194 11.27 -10.40 -12.86
N ASN A 195 11.40 -9.11 -13.12
CA ASN A 195 11.05 -8.46 -14.38
C ASN A 195 12.07 -7.35 -14.61
N ASP A 196 12.75 -7.36 -15.75
CA ASP A 196 13.79 -6.37 -16.09
C ASP A 196 13.24 -5.19 -16.90
N ASP A 197 11.93 -5.17 -17.19
CA ASP A 197 11.36 -4.12 -18.00
C ASP A 197 11.18 -2.84 -17.19
N TYR A 198 11.36 -1.69 -17.84
CA TYR A 198 11.01 -0.41 -17.25
C TYR A 198 9.53 -0.35 -16.82
N SER A 199 9.29 0.09 -15.59
CA SER A 199 7.95 0.35 -15.03
C SER A 199 7.88 1.78 -14.52
N ARG A 200 6.92 2.56 -15.05
CA ARG A 200 6.62 3.91 -14.57
C ARG A 200 6.24 3.92 -13.08
N THR A 201 5.53 2.88 -12.63
CA THR A 201 5.16 2.74 -11.21
C THR A 201 6.40 2.54 -10.35
N ASP A 202 7.36 1.75 -10.81
CA ASP A 202 8.58 1.45 -10.06
C ASP A 202 9.47 2.70 -9.99
N ALA A 203 9.61 3.42 -11.11
CA ALA A 203 10.30 4.72 -11.14
C ALA A 203 9.64 5.75 -10.22
N TYR A 204 8.30 5.75 -10.12
CA TYR A 204 7.54 6.61 -9.22
C TYR A 204 7.79 6.27 -7.75
N PHE A 205 7.76 4.99 -7.37
CA PHE A 205 8.08 4.56 -6.00
C PHE A 205 9.58 4.71 -5.67
N ALA A 206 10.47 4.68 -6.66
CA ALA A 206 11.88 4.99 -6.44
C ALA A 206 12.10 6.43 -5.94
N LYS A 207 11.23 7.39 -6.32
CA LYS A 207 11.24 8.76 -5.77
C LYS A 207 10.93 8.82 -4.27
N MET A 208 10.29 7.78 -3.73
CA MET A 208 10.04 7.59 -2.29
C MET A 208 11.21 6.89 -1.58
N GLY A 209 12.29 6.55 -2.30
CA GLY A 209 13.40 5.76 -1.77
C GLY A 209 13.09 4.27 -1.66
N LEU A 210 12.09 3.76 -2.40
CA LEU A 210 11.65 2.37 -2.33
C LEU A 210 12.16 1.57 -3.54
N SER A 211 12.54 0.32 -3.27
CA SER A 211 12.85 -0.69 -4.30
C SER A 211 11.80 -1.78 -4.30
N VAL A 212 11.54 -2.38 -5.46
CA VAL A 212 10.54 -3.45 -5.63
C VAL A 212 11.19 -4.83 -5.66
N ARG A 213 10.51 -5.82 -5.05
CA ARG A 213 10.76 -7.24 -5.27
C ARG A 213 9.44 -7.98 -5.45
N TYR A 214 9.46 -9.07 -6.21
CA TYR A 214 8.24 -9.83 -6.51
C TYR A 214 8.32 -11.21 -5.90
N PHE A 215 7.35 -11.56 -5.07
CA PHE A 215 7.32 -12.85 -4.42
C PHE A 215 5.94 -13.47 -4.53
N LYS A 216 5.90 -14.77 -4.81
CA LYS A 216 4.69 -15.59 -4.80
C LYS A 216 4.69 -16.45 -3.53
N PRO A 217 3.92 -16.05 -2.49
CA PRO A 217 3.80 -16.81 -1.25
C PRO A 217 3.31 -18.24 -1.48
N GLN A 218 3.62 -19.13 -0.54
CA GLN A 218 3.14 -20.51 -0.59
C GLN A 218 1.60 -20.54 -0.64
N GLY A 219 1.06 -21.25 -1.62
CA GLY A 219 -0.39 -21.35 -1.85
C GLY A 219 -1.04 -20.12 -2.50
N ALA A 220 -0.29 -19.07 -2.83
CA ALA A 220 -0.79 -17.96 -3.64
C ALA A 220 -0.80 -18.32 -5.13
N ASN A 221 -1.66 -17.68 -5.91
CA ASN A 221 -1.76 -17.93 -7.35
C ASN A 221 -0.84 -17.06 -8.21
N ALA A 222 -0.44 -15.88 -7.76
CA ALA A 222 0.42 -14.98 -8.51
C ALA A 222 1.39 -14.25 -7.56
N PRO A 223 2.54 -13.75 -8.06
CA PRO A 223 3.41 -12.93 -7.25
C PRO A 223 2.75 -11.59 -6.86
N LEU A 224 3.15 -11.06 -5.72
CA LEU A 224 2.86 -9.72 -5.24
C LEU A 224 4.11 -8.86 -5.37
N ALA A 225 3.93 -7.57 -5.62
CA ALA A 225 5.01 -6.60 -5.67
C ALA A 225 5.19 -5.94 -4.29
N PHE A 226 6.36 -6.08 -3.69
CA PHE A 226 6.72 -5.52 -2.39
C PHE A 226 7.69 -4.36 -2.59
N TYR A 227 7.25 -3.15 -2.28
CA TYR A 227 8.07 -1.94 -2.29
C TYR A 227 8.47 -1.62 -0.85
N CYS A 228 9.76 -1.59 -0.58
CA CYS A 228 10.28 -1.26 0.75
C CYS A 228 11.54 -0.40 0.62
N ALA A 229 11.84 0.33 1.70
CA ALA A 229 13.17 0.85 1.94
C ALA A 229 13.99 -0.24 2.64
N GLY A 230 15.25 -0.44 2.24
CA GLY A 230 16.13 -1.44 2.86
C GLY A 230 15.98 -2.86 2.29
N ASP A 231 16.30 -3.86 3.10
CA ASP A 231 16.35 -5.28 2.72
C ASP A 231 15.09 -6.03 3.22
N LEU A 232 14.13 -6.23 2.31
CA LEU A 232 12.88 -6.95 2.56
C LEU A 232 13.08 -8.32 3.25
N LEU A 233 14.20 -9.00 2.99
CA LEU A 233 14.44 -10.36 3.49
C LEU A 233 15.01 -10.41 4.91
N ARG A 234 15.45 -9.28 5.45
CA ARG A 234 16.21 -9.23 6.70
C ARG A 234 15.68 -8.23 7.71
N ASP A 235 15.07 -7.15 7.23
CA ASP A 235 14.69 -6.02 8.09
C ASP A 235 13.34 -6.24 8.80
N TYR A 236 12.60 -7.30 8.44
CA TYR A 236 11.25 -7.58 8.89
C TYR A 236 11.12 -9.00 9.48
N THR A 237 10.29 -9.15 10.50
CA THR A 237 9.99 -10.44 11.11
C THR A 237 9.04 -11.27 10.23
N ASP A 238 9.01 -12.58 10.48
CA ASP A 238 8.07 -13.48 9.82
C ASP A 238 6.62 -13.04 10.00
N PHE A 239 6.22 -12.61 11.20
CA PHE A 239 4.83 -12.16 11.44
C PHE A 239 4.49 -10.86 10.70
N GLU A 240 5.44 -9.94 10.57
CA GLU A 240 5.27 -8.73 9.76
C GLU A 240 5.08 -9.11 8.29
N LEU A 241 5.95 -9.94 7.72
CA LEU A 241 5.84 -10.40 6.34
C LEU A 241 4.55 -11.20 6.08
N ILE A 242 4.19 -12.13 6.98
CA ILE A 242 2.94 -12.90 6.88
C ILE A 242 1.74 -11.96 6.94
N SER A 243 1.74 -10.97 7.83
CA SER A 243 0.63 -10.01 7.92
C SER A 243 0.46 -9.19 6.63
N ALA A 244 1.57 -8.78 6.00
CA ALA A 244 1.55 -8.10 4.71
C ALA A 244 0.93 -8.97 3.61
N ILE A 245 1.37 -10.21 3.51
CA ILE A 245 0.83 -11.19 2.56
C ILE A 245 -0.66 -11.43 2.82
N ALA A 246 -1.03 -11.73 4.08
CA ALA A 246 -2.39 -12.10 4.44
C ALA A 246 -3.39 -10.99 4.11
N THR A 247 -3.04 -9.75 4.45
CA THR A 247 -3.86 -8.58 4.15
C THR A 247 -3.94 -8.32 2.65
N MET A 248 -2.80 -8.21 1.97
CA MET A 248 -2.81 -7.79 0.56
C MET A 248 -3.26 -8.88 -0.39
N GLU A 249 -2.92 -10.15 -0.19
CA GLU A 249 -3.42 -11.24 -1.03
C GLU A 249 -4.95 -11.37 -0.92
N SER A 250 -5.51 -11.24 0.29
CA SER A 250 -6.96 -11.26 0.49
C SER A 250 -7.65 -10.12 -0.24
N PHE A 251 -7.09 -8.91 -0.16
CA PHE A 251 -7.57 -7.78 -0.94
C PHE A 251 -7.44 -8.01 -2.45
N GLN A 252 -6.30 -8.54 -2.93
CA GLN A 252 -6.14 -8.80 -4.36
C GLN A 252 -7.06 -9.91 -4.88
N LYS A 253 -7.42 -10.91 -4.07
CA LYS A 253 -8.46 -11.90 -4.41
C LYS A 253 -9.83 -11.26 -4.60
N ILE A 254 -10.12 -10.15 -3.94
CA ILE A 254 -11.36 -9.39 -4.11
C ILE A 254 -11.24 -8.45 -5.32
N TYR A 255 -10.11 -7.72 -5.43
CA TYR A 255 -9.93 -6.65 -6.41
C TYR A 255 -9.60 -7.15 -7.81
N ARG A 256 -8.82 -8.24 -7.91
CA ARG A 256 -8.31 -8.82 -9.16
C ARG A 256 -8.30 -10.37 -9.10
N PRO A 257 -9.43 -11.03 -8.81
CA PRO A 257 -9.57 -12.48 -8.83
C PRO A 257 -9.04 -13.15 -10.11
N GLU A 258 -9.06 -12.47 -11.26
CA GLU A 258 -8.52 -12.94 -12.55
C GLU A 258 -7.01 -13.20 -12.49
N ILE A 259 -6.31 -12.66 -11.49
CA ILE A 259 -4.88 -12.84 -11.24
C ILE A 259 -4.66 -13.63 -9.94
N TYR A 260 -5.35 -13.25 -8.86
CA TYR A 260 -5.05 -13.75 -7.51
C TYR A 260 -6.00 -14.82 -6.98
N ASN A 261 -7.12 -15.06 -7.67
CA ASN A 261 -8.09 -16.10 -7.32
C ASN A 261 -8.41 -17.01 -8.52
N THR A 262 -7.43 -17.20 -9.40
CA THR A 262 -7.47 -18.14 -10.54
C THR A 262 -7.55 -19.59 -10.08
N ASN A 263 -7.99 -20.50 -10.95
CA ASN A 263 -7.88 -21.94 -10.67
C ASN A 263 -6.56 -22.55 -11.18
N SER A 264 -5.69 -21.72 -11.76
CA SER A 264 -4.35 -22.10 -12.21
C SER A 264 -3.30 -21.12 -11.64
N PRO A 265 -2.30 -21.60 -10.89
CA PRO A 265 -1.25 -20.75 -10.35
C PRO A 265 -0.24 -20.34 -11.44
N ALA A 266 0.42 -19.21 -11.23
CA ALA A 266 1.54 -18.73 -12.03
C ALA A 266 2.65 -19.79 -12.14
N GLY A 267 3.10 -20.05 -13.37
CA GLY A 267 4.21 -20.92 -13.69
C GLY A 267 5.56 -20.20 -13.71
N VAL A 268 6.60 -20.87 -14.23
CA VAL A 268 7.98 -20.35 -14.30
C VAL A 268 8.09 -19.02 -15.07
N GLU A 269 7.26 -18.85 -16.10
CA GLU A 269 7.04 -17.59 -16.80
C GLU A 269 5.56 -17.23 -16.68
N TYR A 270 5.28 -16.00 -16.27
CA TYR A 270 3.91 -15.58 -15.98
C TYR A 270 3.65 -14.14 -16.42
N GLN A 271 2.67 -13.97 -17.31
CA GLN A 271 2.09 -12.68 -17.66
C GLN A 271 0.65 -12.61 -17.12
N PRO A 272 0.37 -11.76 -16.12
CA PRO A 272 -0.96 -11.66 -15.54
C PRO A 272 -1.95 -11.00 -16.52
N SER A 273 -3.21 -11.46 -16.51
CA SER A 273 -4.25 -10.96 -17.39
C SER A 273 -5.56 -10.70 -16.64
N LEU A 274 -6.19 -9.55 -16.88
CA LEU A 274 -7.53 -9.24 -16.37
C LEU A 274 -8.65 -9.83 -17.23
N SER A 275 -8.30 -10.53 -18.31
CA SER A 275 -9.26 -11.22 -19.19
C SER A 275 -9.18 -12.74 -19.04
N TYR A 276 -8.43 -13.24 -18.06
CA TYR A 276 -8.39 -14.66 -17.75
C TYR A 276 -9.74 -15.12 -17.19
N GLY A 277 -10.37 -16.13 -17.81
CA GLY A 277 -11.75 -16.53 -17.49
C GLY A 277 -11.87 -17.62 -16.43
N ASP A 278 -10.78 -18.33 -16.10
CA ASP A 278 -10.78 -19.47 -15.19
C ASP A 278 -10.41 -19.05 -13.76
N TYR A 279 -11.33 -18.36 -13.08
CA TYR A 279 -11.14 -17.87 -11.71
C TYR A 279 -12.42 -18.01 -10.89
N SER A 280 -12.24 -17.94 -9.58
CA SER A 280 -13.35 -17.95 -8.62
C SER A 280 -13.61 -16.54 -8.10
N LEU A 281 -14.88 -16.20 -7.89
CA LEU A 281 -15.25 -14.96 -7.19
C LEU A 281 -15.33 -15.21 -5.68
N THR A 282 -14.93 -14.20 -4.91
CA THR A 282 -15.21 -14.20 -3.48
C THR A 282 -16.69 -13.89 -3.25
N ARG A 283 -17.17 -14.10 -2.01
CA ARG A 283 -18.51 -13.64 -1.60
C ARG A 283 -18.52 -12.16 -1.16
N VAL A 284 -17.45 -11.42 -1.41
CA VAL A 284 -17.35 -10.00 -1.06
C VAL A 284 -17.74 -9.18 -2.29
N VAL A 285 -18.73 -8.30 -2.13
CA VAL A 285 -19.17 -7.40 -3.20
C VAL A 285 -18.22 -6.20 -3.26
N TYR A 286 -17.66 -5.94 -4.43
CA TYR A 286 -16.72 -4.85 -4.65
C TYR A 286 -16.95 -4.18 -6.01
N ASP A 287 -17.14 -2.85 -6.02
CA ASP A 287 -17.40 -2.09 -7.23
C ASP A 287 -16.12 -1.45 -7.77
N ARG A 288 -15.56 -2.06 -8.83
CA ARG A 288 -14.35 -1.54 -9.50
C ARG A 288 -14.61 -0.25 -10.27
N VAL A 289 -15.82 -0.05 -10.80
CA VAL A 289 -16.17 1.13 -11.60
C VAL A 289 -16.26 2.32 -10.67
N GLU A 290 -17.00 2.20 -9.56
CA GLU A 290 -17.08 3.23 -8.54
C GLU A 290 -15.68 3.57 -8.01
N ARG A 291 -14.83 2.56 -7.76
CA ARG A 291 -13.45 2.79 -7.33
C ARG A 291 -12.64 3.63 -8.31
N GLY A 292 -12.77 3.36 -9.60
CA GLY A 292 -12.09 4.12 -10.65
C GLY A 292 -12.56 5.58 -10.71
N GLU A 293 -13.86 5.81 -10.66
CA GLU A 293 -14.44 7.16 -10.61
C GLU A 293 -13.99 7.94 -9.38
N LEU A 294 -13.93 7.27 -8.23
CA LEU A 294 -13.48 7.84 -6.97
C LEU A 294 -12.04 8.33 -7.08
N ALA A 295 -11.12 7.54 -7.66
CA ALA A 295 -9.72 7.97 -7.86
C ALA A 295 -9.63 9.30 -8.63
N VAL A 296 -10.41 9.43 -9.72
CA VAL A 296 -10.44 10.66 -10.51
C VAL A 296 -11.02 11.83 -9.71
N LYS A 297 -12.10 11.61 -8.95
CA LYS A 297 -12.70 12.64 -8.08
C LYS A 297 -11.71 13.12 -7.02
N GLN A 298 -10.95 12.22 -6.40
CA GLN A 298 -9.93 12.59 -5.42
C GLN A 298 -8.74 13.29 -6.05
N GLY A 299 -8.29 12.86 -7.24
CA GLY A 299 -7.23 13.57 -7.96
C GLY A 299 -7.60 15.02 -8.23
N LYS A 300 -8.82 15.28 -8.71
CA LYS A 300 -9.33 16.66 -8.93
C LYS A 300 -9.49 17.44 -7.64
N TRP A 301 -10.03 16.82 -6.59
CA TRP A 301 -10.17 17.48 -5.29
C TRP A 301 -8.80 17.86 -4.71
N THR A 302 -7.81 16.98 -4.83
CA THR A 302 -6.42 17.24 -4.43
C THR A 302 -5.83 18.39 -5.25
N GLU A 303 -6.08 18.44 -6.56
CA GLU A 303 -5.67 19.56 -7.39
C GLU A 303 -6.22 20.89 -6.86
N GLU A 304 -7.51 20.95 -6.55
CA GLU A 304 -8.22 22.17 -6.14
C GLU A 304 -7.90 22.61 -4.71
N ASN A 305 -7.69 21.66 -3.78
CA ASN A 305 -7.62 21.94 -2.34
C ASN A 305 -6.21 21.81 -1.76
N PHE A 306 -5.24 21.32 -2.54
CA PHE A 306 -3.86 21.16 -2.10
C PHE A 306 -2.85 21.67 -3.12
N ILE A 307 -2.90 21.16 -4.36
CA ILE A 307 -1.88 21.49 -5.36
C ILE A 307 -1.98 22.96 -5.79
N LYS A 308 -3.15 23.44 -6.21
CA LYS A 308 -3.33 24.83 -6.68
C LYS A 308 -3.16 25.87 -5.56
N PRO A 309 -3.77 25.71 -4.37
CA PRO A 309 -3.66 26.73 -3.31
C PRO A 309 -2.25 26.90 -2.78
N TYR A 310 -1.47 25.81 -2.72
CA TYR A 310 -0.13 25.82 -2.13
C TYR A 310 0.98 25.66 -3.17
N LYS A 311 0.70 25.87 -4.46
CA LYS A 311 1.65 25.56 -5.55
C LYS A 311 3.03 26.17 -5.32
N ASP A 312 3.10 27.47 -5.09
CA ASP A 312 4.38 28.18 -4.93
C ASP A 312 5.14 27.70 -3.68
N ILE A 313 4.42 27.45 -2.58
CA ILE A 313 5.00 26.94 -1.33
C ILE A 313 5.53 25.52 -1.51
N LEU A 314 4.75 24.64 -2.17
CA LEU A 314 5.13 23.26 -2.45
C LEU A 314 6.32 23.19 -3.40
N ASP A 315 6.36 24.03 -4.43
CA ASP A 315 7.48 24.10 -5.38
C ASP A 315 8.76 24.61 -4.71
N GLU A 316 8.69 25.70 -3.93
CA GLU A 316 9.83 26.22 -3.19
C GLU A 316 10.34 25.19 -2.16
N TRP A 317 9.43 24.56 -1.42
CA TRP A 317 9.78 23.52 -0.47
C TRP A 317 10.42 22.32 -1.16
N ALA A 318 9.83 21.83 -2.25
CA ALA A 318 10.34 20.68 -2.98
C ALA A 318 11.72 20.97 -3.58
N ALA A 319 11.99 22.18 -4.06
CA ALA A 319 13.29 22.57 -4.59
C ALA A 319 14.39 22.56 -3.51
N ASN A 320 14.03 22.83 -2.26
CA ASN A 320 14.96 22.92 -1.13
C ASN A 320 14.98 21.68 -0.22
N PHE A 321 14.07 20.72 -0.44
CA PHE A 321 13.96 19.53 0.38
C PHE A 321 15.21 18.65 0.27
N LYS A 322 15.77 18.32 1.44
CA LYS A 322 16.86 17.35 1.58
C LYS A 322 16.47 16.34 2.65
N VAL A 323 16.68 15.06 2.37
CA VAL A 323 16.55 14.04 3.39
C VAL A 323 17.78 14.15 4.30
N GLU A 324 17.57 14.51 5.56
CA GLU A 324 18.60 14.37 6.59
C GLU A 324 18.83 12.86 6.79
N THR A 325 19.76 12.30 6.02
CA THR A 325 20.27 10.96 6.28
C THR A 325 21.19 11.07 7.47
N ALA A 326 20.85 10.38 8.56
CA ALA A 326 21.70 10.26 9.74
C ALA A 326 22.92 9.38 9.40
N GLN A 327 23.84 9.89 8.55
CA GLN A 327 25.18 9.35 8.28
C GLN A 327 25.96 10.24 7.29
N GLN A 328 26.27 11.48 7.67
CA GLN A 328 27.42 12.23 7.15
C GLN A 328 27.96 13.18 8.23
N ASP A 329 28.32 12.62 9.39
CA ASP A 329 29.21 13.28 10.36
C ASP A 329 30.11 12.20 10.96
N THR A 330 31.06 11.72 10.15
CA THR A 330 32.26 11.01 10.61
C THR A 330 33.31 11.09 9.52
N ALA A 331 33.92 12.26 9.38
CA ALA A 331 35.29 12.44 8.93
C ALA A 331 35.70 13.89 9.18
N ALA A 332 36.26 14.13 10.36
CA ALA A 332 37.24 15.20 10.58
C ALA A 332 38.63 14.65 10.24
#